data_AF-A0A9P6TZ02-F1
#
_entry.id   AF-A0A9P6TZ02-F1
#
_cell.length_a   1.000
_cell.length_b   1.000
_cell.length_c   1.000
_cell.angle_alpha   90.00
_cell.angle_beta   90.00
_cell.angle_gamma   90.00
#
_symmetry.space_group_name_H-M   'P 1'
#
loop_
_entity.id
_entity.type
_entity.pdbx_description
1 polymer ?
#
loop_
_entity_poly.entity_id
_entity_poly.type
_entity_poly.pdbx_seq_one_letter_code
_entity_poly.pdbx_strand_id
1 'polypeptide(L)'
;MAIIEEYVEPTPAAAATPGSTENIEPFLGLSREQCHILLALYHVVDPSLEPAVPVLFPEMAKKFAEDRKERNSVAKKLERSPEVFTEEVLNLQETQKAVAMALMESDMDQDKARQFLKMKSKEETLANMDTMTVQETLMNGILLGGIREAQHETPSGKKSSPLSSPTFREAKKFYDLALEKFKFSMAGVQLGSFYLHEFQDCKGENCLEGEDPEQVSLEYYLKAAELGNPMAIHKVAWYYDQKGDWHKAIEWYNKSADNGYPDSAHNLGMIYQEGNPKVEPVIEQDLPKAIDYYSRAVTYGYGPSGTELGKLFFKMSTDEGLRENLPSSNSAYSSDPKEYLMTAISWFDKAATVTEWEALQLLGMIYGSQNFGLYDLERSQNLFELTLIVSNGRQGFEFLCRTLSARRTLIAEELARQEAGAGPSDVQEIDSTGLKTCAANNCNMKETKKDEFQRCAGCKKKFYCSRLCQVNDWKERHKKNCKK
;
A
#
# COMPACT_ATOMS: atom_id res chain seq x y z
N MET A 1 -19.91 -20.79 2.30
CA MET A 1 -20.34 -22.18 2.05
C MET A 1 -21.76 -22.21 1.50
N ALA A 2 -22.81 -21.83 2.23
CA ALA A 2 -24.20 -21.92 1.72
C ALA A 2 -24.57 -20.96 0.56
N ILE A 3 -23.81 -19.87 0.33
CA ILE A 3 -24.01 -18.95 -0.82
C ILE A 3 -23.28 -19.46 -2.10
N ILE A 4 -22.45 -20.50 -1.99
CA ILE A 4 -21.59 -21.00 -3.08
C ILE A 4 -22.31 -22.04 -3.95
N GLU A 5 -23.28 -22.76 -3.40
CA GLU A 5 -23.99 -23.85 -4.11
C GLU A 5 -25.12 -23.36 -5.02
N GLU A 6 -25.63 -22.13 -4.82
CA GLU A 6 -26.80 -21.62 -5.56
C GLU A 6 -26.45 -20.96 -6.92
N TYR A 7 -25.16 -20.78 -7.24
CA TYR A 7 -24.70 -19.97 -8.39
C TYR A 7 -24.06 -20.76 -9.55
N VAL A 8 -24.12 -22.10 -9.50
CA VAL A 8 -23.60 -22.99 -10.55
C VAL A 8 -24.72 -23.89 -11.06
N GLU A 9 -25.64 -23.34 -11.85
CA GLU A 9 -26.38 -24.18 -12.80
C GLU A 9 -25.64 -24.19 -14.15
N PRO A 10 -25.33 -25.38 -14.72
CA PRO A 10 -24.68 -25.48 -16.00
C PRO A 10 -25.71 -25.30 -17.12
N THR A 11 -25.66 -24.16 -17.82
CA THR A 11 -26.34 -24.04 -19.13
C THR A 11 -25.65 -24.93 -20.17
N PRO A 12 -26.40 -25.72 -20.98
CA PRO A 12 -25.80 -26.60 -21.94
C PRO A 12 -25.43 -25.88 -23.25
N ALA A 13 -24.22 -26.20 -23.72
CA ALA A 13 -23.72 -26.11 -25.10
C ALA A 13 -23.16 -24.79 -25.62
N ALA A 14 -21.85 -24.62 -25.47
CA ALA A 14 -20.95 -24.58 -26.62
C ALA A 14 -19.74 -25.46 -26.30
N ALA A 15 -19.54 -26.51 -27.10
CA ALA A 15 -18.48 -27.49 -26.93
C ALA A 15 -17.11 -26.85 -27.22
N ALA A 16 -16.48 -26.30 -26.19
CA ALA A 16 -15.05 -26.24 -26.05
C ALA A 16 -14.68 -27.28 -24.98
N THR A 17 -13.91 -28.29 -25.34
CA THR A 17 -13.29 -29.23 -24.40
C THR A 17 -12.63 -28.44 -23.25
N PRO A 18 -12.94 -28.75 -21.97
CA PRO A 18 -12.25 -28.11 -20.87
C PRO A 18 -10.77 -28.46 -20.98
N GLY A 19 -9.92 -27.45 -21.16
CA GLY A 19 -8.48 -27.64 -21.05
C GLY A 19 -8.17 -28.11 -19.62
N SER A 20 -7.74 -29.36 -19.47
CA SER A 20 -7.00 -29.92 -18.33
C SER A 20 -7.25 -29.28 -16.96
N THR A 21 -8.47 -29.39 -16.42
CA THR A 21 -8.83 -28.89 -15.08
C THR A 21 -8.36 -29.79 -13.92
N GLU A 22 -7.52 -30.80 -14.17
CA GLU A 22 -7.15 -31.78 -13.13
C GLU A 22 -5.87 -31.43 -12.34
N ASN A 23 -5.15 -30.35 -12.66
CA ASN A 23 -3.92 -30.01 -11.93
C ASN A 23 -3.59 -28.51 -11.92
N ILE A 24 -4.52 -27.67 -11.44
CA ILE A 24 -4.23 -26.26 -11.17
C ILE A 24 -3.51 -26.14 -9.81
N GLU A 25 -2.24 -25.76 -9.86
CA GLU A 25 -1.45 -25.46 -8.66
C GLU A 25 -1.95 -24.17 -7.97
N PRO A 26 -2.03 -24.14 -6.63
CA PRO A 26 -2.34 -22.93 -5.87
C PRO A 26 -1.37 -21.78 -6.19
N PHE A 27 -1.90 -20.56 -6.41
CA PHE A 27 -1.09 -19.37 -6.64
C PHE A 27 -1.61 -18.16 -5.85
N LEU A 28 -0.75 -17.17 -5.60
CA LEU A 28 -1.05 -15.95 -4.83
C LEU A 28 -1.70 -16.21 -3.45
N GLY A 29 -1.37 -17.32 -2.79
CA GLY A 29 -1.96 -17.68 -1.49
C GLY A 29 -3.43 -18.09 -1.55
N LEU A 30 -4.02 -18.28 -2.74
CA LEU A 30 -5.36 -18.83 -2.92
C LEU A 30 -5.36 -20.36 -2.73
N SER A 31 -6.46 -20.92 -2.25
CA SER A 31 -6.66 -22.37 -2.25
C SER A 31 -6.82 -22.90 -3.67
N ARG A 32 -6.67 -24.22 -3.84
CA ARG A 32 -6.91 -24.88 -5.12
C ARG A 32 -8.32 -24.58 -5.63
N GLU A 33 -9.33 -24.66 -4.77
CA GLU A 33 -10.74 -24.39 -5.10
C GLU A 33 -10.94 -22.94 -5.53
N GLN A 34 -10.31 -21.99 -4.83
CA GLN A 34 -10.37 -20.58 -5.20
C GLN A 34 -9.76 -20.31 -6.57
N CYS A 35 -8.64 -20.97 -6.90
CA CYS A 35 -8.01 -20.88 -8.22
C CYS A 35 -8.95 -21.42 -9.32
N HIS A 36 -9.62 -22.55 -9.09
CA HIS A 36 -10.59 -23.10 -10.05
C HIS A 36 -11.77 -22.15 -10.28
N ILE A 37 -12.33 -21.57 -9.21
CA ILE A 37 -13.42 -20.60 -9.33
C ILE A 37 -12.98 -19.39 -10.16
N LEU A 38 -11.80 -18.86 -9.87
CA LEU A 38 -11.27 -17.70 -10.58
C LEU A 38 -11.08 -17.98 -12.07
N LEU A 39 -10.44 -19.10 -12.41
CA LEU A 39 -10.21 -19.48 -13.80
C LEU A 39 -11.52 -19.78 -14.55
N ALA A 40 -12.48 -20.44 -13.91
CA ALA A 40 -13.80 -20.65 -14.50
C ALA A 40 -14.53 -19.33 -14.81
N LEU A 41 -14.36 -18.30 -13.98
CA LEU A 41 -14.91 -16.97 -14.24
C LEU A 41 -14.18 -16.27 -15.41
N TYR A 42 -12.86 -16.37 -15.48
CA TYR A 42 -12.09 -15.84 -16.62
C TYR A 42 -12.40 -16.56 -17.92
N HIS A 43 -12.61 -17.87 -17.90
CA HIS A 43 -13.01 -18.64 -19.09
C HIS A 43 -14.21 -18.02 -19.80
N VAL A 44 -15.14 -17.45 -19.04
CA VAL A 44 -16.36 -16.83 -19.60
C VAL A 44 -16.15 -15.35 -19.93
N VAL A 45 -15.45 -14.60 -19.08
CA VAL A 45 -15.32 -13.14 -19.23
C VAL A 45 -14.20 -12.73 -20.18
N ASP A 46 -13.07 -13.45 -20.15
CA ASP A 46 -11.90 -13.25 -21.01
C ASP A 46 -11.15 -14.59 -21.22
N PRO A 47 -11.63 -15.44 -22.15
CA PRO A 47 -11.02 -16.74 -22.42
C PRO A 47 -9.56 -16.65 -22.88
N SER A 48 -9.13 -15.48 -23.38
CA SER A 48 -7.77 -15.28 -23.86
C SER A 48 -6.76 -15.11 -22.71
N LEU A 49 -7.22 -14.55 -21.59
CA LEU A 49 -6.40 -14.29 -20.42
C LEU A 49 -6.36 -15.49 -19.45
N GLU A 50 -7.43 -16.27 -19.38
CA GLU A 50 -7.55 -17.47 -18.51
C GLU A 50 -6.27 -18.31 -18.42
N PRO A 51 -5.67 -18.82 -19.52
CA PRO A 51 -4.49 -19.68 -19.43
C PRO A 51 -3.24 -18.96 -18.90
N ALA A 52 -3.19 -17.63 -18.99
CA ALA A 52 -2.06 -16.83 -18.54
C ALA A 52 -2.14 -16.47 -17.05
N VAL A 53 -3.34 -16.39 -16.47
CA VAL A 53 -3.56 -15.96 -15.06
C VAL A 53 -2.65 -16.69 -14.06
N PRO A 54 -2.50 -18.04 -14.09
CA PRO A 54 -1.70 -18.76 -13.11
C PRO A 54 -0.20 -18.41 -13.11
N VAL A 55 0.31 -17.84 -14.21
CA VAL A 55 1.73 -17.45 -14.35
C VAL A 55 1.89 -15.94 -14.23
N LEU A 56 1.08 -15.19 -14.98
CA LEU A 56 1.17 -13.74 -15.09
C LEU A 56 0.94 -13.04 -13.74
N PHE A 57 -0.07 -13.47 -12.98
CA PHE A 57 -0.42 -12.83 -11.72
C PHE A 57 0.69 -12.99 -10.65
N PRO A 58 1.27 -14.20 -10.43
CA PRO A 58 2.45 -14.36 -9.58
C PRO A 58 3.67 -13.55 -10.02
N GLU A 59 3.98 -13.49 -11.31
CA GLU A 59 5.11 -12.68 -11.82
C GLU A 59 4.91 -11.20 -11.51
N MET A 60 3.71 -10.67 -11.75
CA MET A 60 3.35 -9.31 -11.38
C MET A 60 3.44 -9.09 -9.86
N ALA A 61 2.97 -10.03 -9.04
CA ALA A 61 3.02 -9.91 -7.59
C ALA A 61 4.47 -9.83 -7.09
N LYS A 62 5.37 -10.65 -7.64
CA LYS A 62 6.80 -10.60 -7.31
C LYS A 62 7.38 -9.23 -7.65
N LYS A 63 7.12 -8.71 -8.85
CA LYS A 63 7.59 -7.39 -9.28
C LYS A 63 7.06 -6.27 -8.37
N PHE A 64 5.76 -6.26 -8.08
CA PHE A 64 5.17 -5.25 -7.19
C PHE A 64 5.71 -5.35 -5.76
N ALA A 65 6.00 -6.55 -5.27
CA ALA A 65 6.61 -6.73 -3.95
C ALA A 65 8.04 -6.14 -3.90
N GLU A 66 8.84 -6.34 -4.96
CA GLU A 66 10.16 -5.73 -5.11
C GLU A 66 10.07 -4.20 -5.16
N ASP A 67 9.22 -3.67 -6.03
CA ASP A 67 9.01 -2.22 -6.17
C ASP A 67 8.50 -1.58 -4.86
N ARG A 68 7.59 -2.28 -4.14
CA ARG A 68 7.08 -1.82 -2.84
C ARG A 68 8.16 -1.84 -1.77
N LYS A 69 9.04 -2.84 -1.77
CA LYS A 69 10.18 -2.91 -0.84
C LYS A 69 11.15 -1.75 -1.06
N GLU A 70 11.42 -1.40 -2.32
CA GLU A 70 12.25 -0.25 -2.67
C GLU A 70 11.61 1.07 -2.21
N ARG A 71 10.34 1.30 -2.56
CA ARG A 71 9.59 2.53 -2.18
C ARG A 71 9.48 2.73 -0.67
N ASN A 72 9.31 1.65 0.10
CA ASN A 72 9.16 1.71 1.55
C ASN A 72 10.49 1.50 2.31
N SER A 73 11.61 1.44 1.61
CA SER A 73 12.92 1.30 2.24
C SER A 73 13.25 2.49 3.13
N VAL A 74 14.04 2.26 4.18
CA VAL A 74 14.49 3.32 5.09
C VAL A 74 15.25 4.42 4.32
N ALA A 75 16.09 4.04 3.35
CA ALA A 75 16.80 5.00 2.49
C ALA A 75 15.81 5.92 1.74
N LYS A 76 14.76 5.34 1.13
CA LYS A 76 13.73 6.12 0.42
C LYS A 76 13.01 7.11 1.34
N LYS A 77 12.74 6.71 2.59
CA LYS A 77 12.10 7.57 3.60
C LYS A 77 13.00 8.72 4.06
N LEU A 78 14.33 8.56 3.95
CA LEU A 78 15.32 9.56 4.37
C LEU A 78 15.77 10.49 3.23
N GLU A 79 15.35 10.28 1.98
CA GLU A 79 15.74 11.13 0.83
C GLU A 79 15.42 12.62 1.02
N ARG A 80 14.48 12.96 1.91
CA ARG A 80 14.06 14.34 2.22
C ARG A 80 14.68 14.89 3.50
N SER A 81 15.39 14.05 4.23
CA SER A 81 16.19 14.41 5.41
C SER A 81 17.60 14.84 4.96
N PRO A 82 18.42 15.42 5.85
CA PRO A 82 19.81 15.70 5.54
C PRO A 82 20.53 14.47 4.95
N GLU A 83 21.27 14.69 3.85
CA GLU A 83 21.85 13.65 3.00
C GLU A 83 22.70 12.64 3.80
N VAL A 84 23.38 13.11 4.84
CA VAL A 84 24.18 12.30 5.76
C VAL A 84 23.43 11.07 6.28
N PHE A 85 22.14 11.16 6.60
CA PHE A 85 21.39 10.01 7.14
C PHE A 85 21.08 8.96 6.07
N THR A 86 20.86 9.39 4.83
CA THR A 86 20.68 8.48 3.70
C THR A 86 22.00 7.77 3.39
N GLU A 87 23.12 8.50 3.39
CA GLU A 87 24.47 7.93 3.22
C GLU A 87 24.81 6.93 4.33
N GLU A 88 24.48 7.21 5.60
CA GLU A 88 24.69 6.28 6.70
C GLU A 88 23.93 4.96 6.49
N VAL A 89 22.66 5.03 6.07
CA VAL A 89 21.85 3.84 5.81
C VAL A 89 22.41 3.03 4.65
N LEU A 90 22.77 3.68 3.54
CA LEU A 90 23.36 3.01 2.38
C LEU A 90 24.69 2.36 2.76
N ASN A 91 25.56 3.06 3.47
CA ASN A 91 26.84 2.52 3.91
C ASN A 91 26.65 1.31 4.84
N LEU A 92 25.71 1.39 5.78
CA LEU A 92 25.39 0.26 6.66
C LEU A 92 24.90 -0.95 5.86
N GLN A 93 24.00 -0.74 4.89
CA GLN A 93 23.46 -1.81 4.03
C GLN A 93 24.53 -2.45 3.15
N GLU A 94 25.41 -1.65 2.55
CA GLU A 94 26.53 -2.14 1.75
C GLU A 94 27.50 -2.96 2.61
N THR A 95 27.79 -2.49 3.82
CA THR A 95 28.65 -3.19 4.76
C THR A 95 28.02 -4.51 5.22
N GLN A 96 26.73 -4.50 5.55
CA GLN A 96 25.98 -5.72 5.89
C GLN A 96 26.01 -6.73 4.75
N LYS A 97 25.82 -6.28 3.50
CA LYS A 97 25.89 -7.15 2.32
C LYS A 97 27.28 -7.74 2.12
N ALA A 98 28.33 -6.93 2.23
CA ALA A 98 29.71 -7.38 2.10
C ALA A 98 30.08 -8.42 3.17
N VAL A 99 29.72 -8.16 4.43
CA VAL A 99 29.97 -9.08 5.55
C VAL A 99 29.18 -10.38 5.38
N ALA A 100 27.90 -10.29 4.98
CA ALA A 100 27.08 -11.48 4.73
C ALA A 100 27.67 -12.35 3.62
N MET A 101 28.10 -11.75 2.50
CA MET A 101 28.77 -12.46 1.42
C MET A 101 30.07 -13.13 1.89
N ALA A 102 30.90 -12.41 2.65
CA ALA A 102 32.15 -12.96 3.18
C ALA A 102 31.91 -14.16 4.11
N LEU A 103 30.89 -14.09 4.97
CA LEU A 103 30.50 -15.19 5.83
C LEU A 103 30.00 -16.40 5.03
N MET A 104 29.17 -16.18 4.00
CA MET A 104 28.69 -17.25 3.12
C MET A 104 29.82 -17.96 2.37
N GLU A 105 30.77 -17.21 1.82
CA GLU A 105 31.95 -17.76 1.11
C GLU A 105 32.97 -18.43 2.06
N SER A 106 32.86 -18.17 3.36
CA SER A 106 33.79 -18.64 4.38
C SER A 106 33.21 -19.76 5.26
N ASP A 107 32.10 -20.38 4.87
CA ASP A 107 31.39 -21.39 5.68
C ASP A 107 31.05 -20.88 7.11
N MET A 108 30.70 -19.59 7.22
CA MET A 108 30.44 -18.88 8.49
C MET A 108 31.64 -18.79 9.45
N ASP A 109 32.86 -19.05 8.99
CA ASP A 109 34.10 -18.87 9.76
C ASP A 109 34.52 -17.40 9.78
N GLN A 110 34.62 -16.79 10.97
CA GLN A 110 34.93 -15.37 11.13
C GLN A 110 36.35 -15.01 10.70
N ASP A 111 37.34 -15.87 10.93
CA ASP A 111 38.74 -15.57 10.61
C ASP A 111 38.96 -15.64 9.10
N LYS A 112 38.33 -16.62 8.44
CA LYS A 112 38.29 -16.69 6.97
C LYS A 112 37.52 -15.52 6.38
N ALA A 113 36.38 -15.13 6.98
CA ALA A 113 35.62 -13.96 6.53
C ALA A 113 36.43 -12.65 6.69
N ARG A 114 37.22 -12.50 7.77
CA ARG A 114 38.17 -11.39 7.93
C ARG A 114 39.20 -11.36 6.81
N GLN A 115 39.77 -12.51 6.46
CA GLN A 115 40.73 -12.60 5.35
C GLN A 115 40.07 -12.23 4.01
N PHE A 116 38.86 -12.72 3.75
CA PHE A 116 38.08 -12.37 2.56
C PHE A 116 37.85 -10.85 2.47
N LEU A 117 37.49 -10.23 3.58
CA LEU A 117 37.27 -8.79 3.71
C LEU A 117 38.56 -7.97 3.81
N LYS A 118 39.74 -8.60 3.79
CA LYS A 118 41.05 -7.97 3.96
C LYS A 118 41.17 -7.16 5.26
N MET A 119 40.53 -7.65 6.32
CA MET A 119 40.55 -7.04 7.65
C MET A 119 41.76 -7.52 8.46
N LYS A 120 42.19 -6.69 9.42
CA LYS A 120 43.19 -7.08 10.42
C LYS A 120 42.66 -8.23 11.32
N SER A 121 43.58 -8.90 12.00
CA SER A 121 43.20 -9.92 12.99
C SER A 121 42.33 -9.32 14.10
N LYS A 122 41.61 -10.19 14.81
CA LYS A 122 40.74 -9.75 15.92
C LYS A 122 41.54 -9.03 16.99
N GLU A 123 42.71 -9.55 17.36
CA GLU A 123 43.58 -8.99 18.40
C GLU A 123 44.12 -7.62 18.00
N GLU A 124 44.60 -7.48 16.76
CA GLU A 124 45.11 -6.21 16.24
C GLU A 124 44.02 -5.16 16.14
N THR A 125 42.80 -5.56 15.78
CA THR A 125 41.65 -4.66 15.68
C THR A 125 41.29 -4.11 17.05
N LEU A 126 41.14 -5.00 18.06
CA LEU A 126 40.80 -4.61 19.42
C LEU A 126 41.89 -3.73 20.07
N ALA A 127 43.15 -3.96 19.73
CA ALA A 127 44.28 -3.15 20.23
C ALA A 127 44.36 -1.75 19.59
N ASN A 128 43.76 -1.54 18.41
CA ASN A 128 43.92 -0.31 17.61
C ASN A 128 42.59 0.40 17.30
N MET A 129 41.55 0.19 18.11
CA MET A 129 40.21 0.77 17.90
C MET A 129 40.23 2.30 17.69
N ASP A 130 41.14 3.00 18.35
CA ASP A 130 41.27 4.47 18.26
C ASP A 130 41.77 4.97 16.90
N THR A 131 42.34 4.12 16.04
CA THR A 131 42.85 4.51 14.72
C THR A 131 41.97 4.03 13.56
N MET A 132 40.89 3.32 13.86
CA MET A 132 39.98 2.77 12.85
C MET A 132 39.21 3.86 12.12
N THR A 133 38.81 3.56 10.89
CA THR A 133 37.80 4.30 10.13
C THR A 133 36.38 3.87 10.55
N VAL A 134 35.37 4.66 10.18
CA VAL A 134 33.96 4.29 10.38
C VAL A 134 33.63 2.97 9.67
N GLN A 135 34.18 2.75 8.47
CA GLN A 135 33.93 1.53 7.69
C GLN A 135 34.49 0.29 8.39
N GLU A 136 35.75 0.34 8.80
CA GLU A 136 36.37 -0.76 9.54
C GLU A 136 35.62 -1.03 10.85
N THR A 137 35.13 0.02 11.51
CA THR A 137 34.36 -0.08 12.76
C THR A 137 33.04 -0.82 12.52
N LEU A 138 32.28 -0.42 11.49
CA LEU A 138 31.02 -1.08 11.12
C LEU A 138 31.23 -2.53 10.69
N MET A 139 32.24 -2.81 9.85
CA MET A 139 32.56 -4.17 9.41
C MET A 139 32.85 -5.09 10.61
N ASN A 140 33.64 -4.62 11.58
CA ASN A 140 33.92 -5.40 12.79
C ASN A 140 32.70 -5.61 13.67
N GLY A 141 31.89 -4.56 13.87
CA GLY A 141 30.64 -4.66 14.64
C GLY A 141 29.64 -5.64 14.02
N ILE A 142 29.44 -5.59 12.71
CA ILE A 142 28.52 -6.48 11.99
C ILE A 142 29.04 -7.91 11.96
N LEU A 143 30.33 -8.10 11.68
CA LEU A 143 30.93 -9.45 11.61
C LEU A 143 30.83 -10.19 12.95
N LEU A 144 31.08 -9.49 14.05
CA LEU A 144 30.99 -10.06 15.40
C LEU A 144 29.53 -10.24 15.85
N GLY A 145 28.64 -9.31 15.49
CA GLY A 145 27.22 -9.39 15.88
C GLY A 145 26.37 -10.32 15.01
N GLY A 146 26.83 -10.67 13.81
CA GLY A 146 26.09 -11.47 12.82
C GLY A 146 26.05 -12.97 13.09
N ILE A 147 26.92 -13.48 13.96
CA ILE A 147 26.93 -14.90 14.34
C ILE A 147 26.40 -15.03 15.77
N ARG A 148 25.19 -15.56 15.87
CA ARG A 148 24.67 -16.06 17.15
C ARG A 148 25.37 -17.37 17.42
N GLU A 149 26.33 -17.39 18.34
CA GLU A 149 26.84 -18.66 18.88
C GLU A 149 25.66 -19.46 19.43
N ALA A 150 25.70 -20.78 19.25
CA ALA A 150 24.62 -21.66 19.68
C ALA A 150 24.29 -21.39 21.16
N GLN A 151 23.02 -21.10 21.43
CA GLN A 151 22.52 -20.72 22.75
C GLN A 151 23.11 -21.64 23.82
N HIS A 152 23.89 -21.09 24.75
CA HIS A 152 24.27 -21.85 25.93
C HIS A 152 23.00 -22.03 26.77
N GLU A 153 22.52 -23.27 26.87
CA GLU A 153 21.54 -23.66 27.88
C GLU A 153 22.15 -23.33 29.24
N THR A 154 21.54 -22.39 29.93
CA THR A 154 21.91 -22.15 31.33
C THR A 154 21.60 -23.42 32.13
N PRO A 155 22.26 -23.67 33.28
CA PRO A 155 21.94 -24.81 34.16
C PRO A 155 20.46 -24.87 34.60
N SER A 156 19.70 -23.80 34.38
CA SER A 156 18.27 -23.66 34.64
C SER A 156 17.35 -24.06 33.47
N GLY A 157 17.89 -24.45 32.32
CA GLY A 157 17.13 -24.77 31.10
C GLY A 157 16.54 -23.54 30.38
N LYS A 158 16.82 -22.32 30.85
CA LYS A 158 16.42 -21.07 30.18
C LYS A 158 17.43 -20.71 29.08
N LYS A 159 16.90 -20.39 27.89
CA LYS A 159 17.67 -19.86 26.76
C LYS A 159 18.29 -18.52 27.17
N SER A 160 19.61 -18.40 27.00
CA SER A 160 20.32 -17.14 27.22
C SER A 160 20.04 -16.14 26.10
N SER A 161 19.92 -14.86 26.46
CA SER A 161 19.72 -13.76 25.53
C SER A 161 20.86 -13.69 24.50
N PRO A 162 20.59 -13.51 23.20
CA PRO A 162 21.62 -13.23 22.20
C PRO A 162 22.48 -12.02 22.56
N LEU A 163 21.90 -11.01 23.23
CA LEU A 163 22.62 -9.81 23.68
C LEU A 163 23.55 -10.08 24.88
N SER A 164 23.32 -11.16 25.63
CA SER A 164 24.18 -11.56 26.74
C SER A 164 25.51 -12.21 26.29
N SER A 165 25.60 -12.63 25.02
CA SER A 165 26.75 -13.32 24.45
C SER A 165 28.02 -12.45 24.46
N PRO A 166 29.21 -13.04 24.71
CA PRO A 166 30.48 -12.31 24.64
C PRO A 166 30.71 -11.65 23.28
N THR A 167 30.31 -12.33 22.20
CA THR A 167 30.43 -11.83 20.82
C THR A 167 29.59 -10.56 20.60
N PHE A 168 28.35 -10.51 21.12
CA PHE A 168 27.55 -9.29 21.06
C PHE A 168 28.16 -8.16 21.89
N ARG A 169 28.68 -8.45 23.10
CA ARG A 169 29.34 -7.42 23.92
C ARG A 169 30.55 -6.81 23.22
N GLU A 170 31.30 -7.61 22.48
CA GLU A 170 32.40 -7.12 21.64
C GLU A 170 31.89 -6.31 20.44
N ALA A 171 30.88 -6.81 19.72
CA ALA A 171 30.24 -6.10 18.61
C ALA A 171 29.71 -4.73 19.05
N LYS A 172 29.07 -4.67 20.22
CA LYS A 172 28.54 -3.45 20.83
C LYS A 172 29.61 -2.37 20.99
N LYS A 173 30.84 -2.73 21.38
CA LYS A 173 31.95 -1.75 21.48
C LYS A 173 32.24 -1.04 20.16
N PHE A 174 32.12 -1.75 19.04
CA PHE A 174 32.29 -1.14 17.72
C PHE A 174 31.12 -0.23 17.36
N TYR A 175 29.87 -0.60 17.67
CA TYR A 175 28.73 0.28 17.46
C TYR A 175 28.78 1.52 18.37
N ASP A 176 29.17 1.37 19.64
CA ASP A 176 29.38 2.49 20.56
C ASP A 176 30.47 3.43 20.03
N LEU A 177 31.60 2.88 19.56
CA LEU A 177 32.65 3.66 18.91
C LEU A 177 32.12 4.41 17.66
N ALA A 178 31.31 3.73 16.83
CA ALA A 178 30.71 4.33 15.66
C ALA A 178 29.81 5.53 15.99
N LEU A 179 28.96 5.37 17.00
CA LEU A 179 28.06 6.40 17.47
C LEU A 179 28.80 7.56 18.13
N GLU A 180 29.73 7.28 19.04
CA GLU A 180 30.33 8.30 19.91
C GLU A 180 31.44 9.08 19.20
N LYS A 181 32.32 8.39 18.48
CA LYS A 181 33.49 8.98 17.80
C LYS A 181 33.16 9.50 16.42
N PHE A 182 32.49 8.70 15.58
CA PHE A 182 32.19 9.08 14.20
C PHE A 182 30.84 9.77 14.04
N LYS A 183 30.05 9.90 15.12
CA LYS A 183 28.70 10.44 15.07
C LYS A 183 27.81 9.70 14.06
N PHE A 184 28.09 8.41 13.85
CA PHE A 184 27.35 7.55 12.94
C PHE A 184 26.03 7.14 13.60
N SER A 185 24.99 7.93 13.37
CA SER A 185 23.72 7.84 14.11
C SER A 185 23.01 6.49 13.94
N MET A 186 23.18 5.87 12.78
CA MET A 186 22.65 4.53 12.49
C MET A 186 23.17 3.44 13.43
N ALA A 187 24.36 3.59 14.02
CA ALA A 187 24.84 2.64 15.03
C ALA A 187 23.96 2.67 16.30
N GLY A 188 23.54 3.86 16.74
CA GLY A 188 22.58 4.01 17.83
C GLY A 188 21.22 3.44 17.46
N VAL A 189 20.76 3.63 16.23
CA VAL A 189 19.49 3.01 15.77
C VAL A 189 19.57 1.47 15.76
N GLN A 190 20.68 0.89 15.31
CA GLN A 190 20.87 -0.57 15.32
C GLN A 190 20.89 -1.10 16.75
N LEU A 191 21.70 -0.51 17.64
CA LEU A 191 21.74 -0.91 19.05
C LEU A 191 20.37 -0.80 19.70
N GLY A 192 19.69 0.35 19.54
CA GLY A 192 18.34 0.55 20.06
C GLY A 192 17.36 -0.53 19.57
N SER A 193 17.46 -0.93 18.30
CA SER A 193 16.61 -1.98 17.71
C SER A 193 16.94 -3.38 18.22
N PHE A 194 18.21 -3.70 18.46
CA PHE A 194 18.60 -4.98 19.07
C PHE A 194 18.00 -5.12 20.48
N TYR A 195 18.13 -4.10 21.31
CA TYR A 195 17.57 -4.10 22.66
C TYR A 195 16.03 -4.10 22.67
N LEU A 196 15.38 -3.42 21.71
CA LEU A 196 13.92 -3.44 21.58
C LEU A 196 13.41 -4.85 21.20
N HIS A 197 14.06 -5.52 20.25
CA HIS A 197 13.70 -6.89 19.88
C HIS A 197 13.90 -7.85 21.05
N GLU A 198 14.97 -7.68 21.83
CA GLU A 198 15.18 -8.46 23.04
C GLU A 198 14.05 -8.28 24.05
N PHE A 199 13.64 -7.03 24.32
CA PHE A 199 12.51 -6.76 25.20
C PHE A 199 11.23 -7.48 24.74
N GLN A 200 10.95 -7.45 23.43
CA GLN A 200 9.78 -8.11 22.83
C GLN A 200 9.83 -9.64 22.94
N ASP A 201 10.98 -10.24 22.68
CA ASP A 201 11.18 -11.69 22.76
C ASP A 201 11.07 -12.20 24.20
N CYS A 202 11.57 -11.41 25.15
CA CYS A 202 11.66 -11.76 26.56
C CYS A 202 10.45 -11.43 27.41
N LYS A 203 9.49 -10.65 26.89
CA LYS A 203 8.31 -10.16 27.62
C LYS A 203 8.66 -9.50 28.97
N GLY A 204 9.85 -8.94 29.11
CA GLY A 204 10.34 -8.28 30.34
C GLY A 204 10.85 -9.20 31.46
N GLU A 205 11.02 -10.51 31.25
CA GLU A 205 11.55 -11.43 32.27
C GLU A 205 13.06 -11.72 32.08
N ASN A 206 13.92 -11.25 33.00
CA ASN A 206 15.32 -11.65 33.22
C ASN A 206 16.17 -11.94 31.95
N CYS A 207 16.22 -11.02 30.98
CA CYS A 207 17.00 -11.24 29.75
C CYS A 207 18.41 -10.68 29.74
N LEU A 208 18.67 -9.63 30.51
CA LEU A 208 20.01 -9.09 30.72
C LEU A 208 20.20 -8.89 32.22
N GLU A 209 21.30 -9.40 32.78
CA GLU A 209 21.60 -9.23 34.20
C GLU A 209 21.87 -7.74 34.49
N GLY A 210 20.91 -7.06 35.12
CA GLY A 210 21.07 -5.69 35.62
C GLY A 210 20.78 -4.55 34.63
N GLU A 211 20.34 -4.84 33.41
CA GLU A 211 19.92 -3.84 32.41
C GLU A 211 18.45 -4.05 32.03
N ASP A 212 17.66 -2.97 31.96
CA ASP A 212 16.34 -2.99 31.35
C ASP A 212 16.49 -2.76 29.83
N PRO A 213 16.26 -3.78 28.97
CA PRO A 213 16.46 -3.65 27.53
C PRO A 213 15.56 -2.58 26.91
N GLU A 214 14.37 -2.34 27.47
CA GLU A 214 13.46 -1.32 26.98
C GLU A 214 14.03 0.09 27.24
N GLN A 215 14.56 0.33 28.44
CA GLN A 215 15.21 1.59 28.78
C GLN A 215 16.50 1.80 27.97
N VAL A 216 17.35 0.78 27.85
CA VAL A 216 18.59 0.87 27.07
C VAL A 216 18.29 1.13 25.58
N SER A 217 17.23 0.53 25.05
CA SER A 217 16.75 0.82 23.69
C SER A 217 16.43 2.30 23.50
N LEU A 218 15.66 2.89 24.42
CA LEU A 218 15.32 4.31 24.40
C LEU A 218 16.57 5.20 24.49
N GLU A 219 17.52 4.87 25.37
CA GLU A 219 18.76 5.64 25.52
C GLU A 219 19.56 5.71 24.21
N TYR A 220 19.68 4.60 23.49
CA TYR A 220 20.35 4.59 22.19
C TYR A 220 19.59 5.35 21.11
N TYR A 221 18.26 5.25 21.10
CA TYR A 221 17.44 6.07 20.20
C TYR A 221 17.56 7.56 20.51
N LEU A 222 17.62 7.96 21.79
CA LEU A 222 17.85 9.35 22.20
C LEU A 222 19.22 9.85 21.75
N LYS A 223 20.30 9.08 21.96
CA LYS A 223 21.64 9.43 21.47
C LYS A 223 21.67 9.64 19.95
N ALA A 224 21.02 8.77 19.18
CA ALA A 224 20.93 8.93 17.73
C ALA A 224 20.01 10.10 17.32
N ALA A 225 18.96 10.37 18.09
CA ALA A 225 18.05 11.49 17.87
C ALA A 225 18.69 12.85 18.18
N GLU A 226 19.61 12.92 19.15
CA GLU A 226 20.44 14.10 19.44
C GLU A 226 21.34 14.48 18.26
N LEU A 227 21.72 13.50 17.43
CA LEU A 227 22.44 13.73 16.17
C LEU A 227 21.52 14.19 15.03
N GLY A 228 20.21 14.33 15.29
CA GLY A 228 19.21 14.78 14.33
C GLY A 228 18.64 13.68 13.44
N ASN A 229 18.96 12.40 13.68
CA ASN A 229 18.48 11.30 12.84
C ASN A 229 16.94 11.19 12.90
N PRO A 230 16.21 11.42 11.81
CA PRO A 230 14.75 11.48 11.84
C PRO A 230 14.08 10.13 12.12
N MET A 231 14.73 9.02 11.74
CA MET A 231 14.28 7.69 12.09
C MET A 231 14.45 7.42 13.59
N ALA A 232 15.56 7.86 14.19
CA ALA A 232 15.75 7.75 15.65
C ALA A 232 14.73 8.60 16.41
N ILE A 233 14.51 9.85 15.99
CA ILE A 233 13.48 10.74 16.55
C ILE A 233 12.09 10.09 16.45
N HIS A 234 11.75 9.45 15.31
CA HIS A 234 10.52 8.67 15.15
C HIS A 234 10.44 7.50 16.14
N LYS A 235 11.53 6.76 16.36
CA LYS A 235 11.56 5.64 17.31
C LYS A 235 11.34 6.09 18.76
N VAL A 236 11.90 7.24 19.14
CA VAL A 236 11.63 7.88 20.44
C VAL A 236 10.16 8.28 20.56
N ALA A 237 9.58 8.85 19.51
CA ALA A 237 8.15 9.20 19.50
C ALA A 237 7.26 7.97 19.66
N TRP A 238 7.55 6.90 18.90
CA TRP A 238 6.83 5.63 18.98
C TRP A 238 6.95 5.00 20.37
N TYR A 239 8.10 5.10 21.03
CA TYR A 239 8.26 4.64 22.41
C TYR A 239 7.25 5.31 23.36
N TYR A 240 7.17 6.64 23.33
CA TYR A 240 6.25 7.38 24.19
C TYR A 240 4.78 7.10 23.86
N ASP A 241 4.48 6.93 22.57
CA ASP A 241 3.15 6.55 22.06
C ASP A 241 2.71 5.20 22.65
N GLN A 242 3.57 4.17 22.59
CA GLN A 242 3.27 2.86 23.18
C GLN A 242 3.11 2.90 24.70
N LYS A 243 3.78 3.83 25.39
CA LYS A 243 3.61 4.06 26.83
C LYS A 243 2.36 4.88 27.18
N GLY A 244 1.65 5.41 26.20
CA GLY A 244 0.51 6.29 26.40
C GLY A 244 0.88 7.71 26.84
N ASP A 245 2.14 8.12 26.67
CA ASP A 245 2.58 9.51 26.88
C ASP A 245 2.44 10.29 25.55
N TRP A 246 1.18 10.50 25.15
CA TRP A 246 0.82 11.07 23.85
C TRP A 246 1.38 12.48 23.64
N HIS A 247 1.54 13.27 24.71
CA HIS A 247 2.10 14.62 24.60
C HIS A 247 3.57 14.60 24.19
N LYS A 248 4.38 13.74 24.81
CA LYS A 248 5.75 13.54 24.35
C LYS A 248 5.78 12.91 22.97
N ALA A 249 4.93 11.92 22.70
CA ALA A 249 4.85 11.31 21.38
C ALA A 249 4.61 12.37 20.28
N ILE A 250 3.65 13.28 20.48
CA ILE A 250 3.37 14.41 19.56
C ILE A 250 4.59 15.31 19.40
N GLU A 251 5.27 15.68 20.49
CA GLU A 251 6.47 16.53 20.42
C GLU A 251 7.56 15.89 19.55
N TRP A 252 7.84 14.60 19.79
CA TRP A 252 8.87 13.86 19.07
C TRP A 252 8.46 13.55 17.61
N TYR A 253 7.21 13.17 17.37
CA TYR A 253 6.71 12.97 16.02
C TYR A 253 6.80 14.26 15.21
N ASN A 254 6.49 15.43 15.80
CA ASN A 254 6.62 16.72 15.11
C ASN A 254 8.06 16.95 14.66
N LYS A 255 9.03 16.81 15.57
CA LYS A 255 10.46 16.94 15.25
C LYS A 255 10.88 16.02 14.10
N SER A 256 10.38 14.79 14.06
CA SER A 256 10.71 13.82 13.02
C SER A 256 10.03 14.15 11.67
N ALA A 257 8.76 14.54 11.71
CA ALA A 257 7.98 14.94 10.53
C ALA A 257 8.50 16.23 9.88
N ASP A 258 9.00 17.16 10.68
CA ASP A 258 9.64 18.40 10.22
C ASP A 258 10.99 18.14 9.55
N ASN A 259 11.67 17.05 9.93
CA ASN A 259 12.86 16.53 9.26
C ASN A 259 12.54 15.58 8.08
N GLY A 260 11.29 15.56 7.61
CA GLY A 260 10.88 14.86 6.39
C GLY A 260 10.54 13.38 6.56
N TYR A 261 10.42 12.86 7.80
CA TYR A 261 10.12 11.44 8.01
C TYR A 261 8.62 11.13 7.80
N PRO A 262 8.26 10.30 6.80
CA PRO A 262 6.86 10.05 6.42
C PRO A 262 6.01 9.41 7.52
N ASP A 263 6.53 8.39 8.21
CA ASP A 263 5.76 7.64 9.20
C ASP A 263 5.38 8.51 10.41
N SER A 264 6.22 9.48 10.79
CA SER A 264 5.90 10.43 11.86
C SER A 264 4.78 11.39 11.48
N ALA A 265 4.80 11.87 10.23
CA ALA A 265 3.69 12.68 9.71
C ALA A 265 2.40 11.85 9.62
N HIS A 266 2.47 10.58 9.22
CA HIS A 266 1.31 9.69 9.24
C HIS A 266 0.73 9.51 10.65
N ASN A 267 1.58 9.23 11.64
CA ASN A 267 1.13 9.01 13.02
C ASN A 267 0.52 10.28 13.64
N LEU A 268 1.06 11.47 13.34
CA LEU A 268 0.42 12.74 13.72
C LEU A 268 -0.96 12.91 13.07
N GLY A 269 -1.08 12.52 11.79
CA GLY A 269 -2.36 12.49 11.09
C GLY A 269 -3.39 11.65 11.84
N MET A 270 -3.01 10.45 12.27
CA MET A 270 -3.87 9.56 13.06
C MET A 270 -4.24 10.16 14.42
N ILE A 271 -3.25 10.67 15.16
CA ILE A 271 -3.45 11.28 16.48
C ILE A 271 -4.50 12.40 16.43
N TYR A 272 -4.37 13.32 15.47
CA TYR A 272 -5.32 14.43 15.35
C TYR A 272 -6.65 14.02 14.72
N GLN A 273 -6.67 12.97 13.88
CA GLN A 273 -7.93 12.44 13.33
C GLN A 273 -8.78 11.81 14.42
N GLU A 274 -8.18 11.05 15.34
CA GLU A 274 -8.92 10.34 16.38
C GLU A 274 -9.17 11.22 17.60
N GLY A 275 -8.19 12.05 17.96
CA GLY A 275 -8.14 12.70 19.27
C GLY A 275 -7.99 11.68 20.40
N ASN A 276 -7.80 12.16 21.62
CA ASN A 276 -7.81 11.32 22.81
C ASN A 276 -8.38 12.11 24.01
N PRO A 277 -9.66 11.90 24.35
CA PRO A 277 -10.30 12.58 25.48
C PRO A 277 -9.91 12.00 26.85
N LYS A 278 -9.09 10.94 26.90
CA LYS A 278 -8.71 10.24 28.14
C LYS A 278 -7.35 10.69 28.69
N VAL A 279 -6.63 11.54 27.98
CA VAL A 279 -5.34 12.10 28.41
C VAL A 279 -5.52 13.54 28.86
N GLU A 280 -4.66 14.00 29.76
CA GLU A 280 -4.64 15.38 30.26
C GLU A 280 -3.28 16.04 29.91
N PRO A 281 -3.26 17.21 29.25
CA PRO A 281 -4.42 17.89 28.64
C PRO A 281 -5.06 17.05 27.53
N VAL A 282 -6.37 17.25 27.34
CA VAL A 282 -7.14 16.57 26.29
C VAL A 282 -6.53 16.85 24.92
N ILE A 283 -6.40 15.79 24.12
CA ILE A 283 -6.06 15.91 22.71
C ILE A 283 -7.38 15.93 21.95
N GLU A 284 -7.81 17.10 21.52
CA GLU A 284 -9.04 17.25 20.73
C GLU A 284 -8.86 16.69 19.32
N GLN A 285 -9.95 16.20 18.73
CA GLN A 285 -9.97 15.88 17.31
C GLN A 285 -9.79 17.18 16.49
N ASP A 286 -8.85 17.14 15.53
CA ASP A 286 -8.49 18.27 14.68
C ASP A 286 -8.31 17.77 13.24
N LEU A 287 -9.42 17.67 12.51
CA LEU A 287 -9.43 17.18 11.11
C LEU A 287 -8.56 18.03 10.17
N PRO A 288 -8.54 19.37 10.26
CA PRO A 288 -7.62 20.19 9.49
C PRO A 288 -6.15 19.81 9.69
N LYS A 289 -5.69 19.64 10.94
CA LYS A 289 -4.31 19.17 11.20
C LYS A 289 -4.10 17.76 10.68
N ALA A 290 -5.04 16.85 10.89
CA ALA A 290 -4.93 15.49 10.38
C ALA A 290 -4.71 15.47 8.85
N ILE A 291 -5.50 16.25 8.12
CA ILE A 291 -5.38 16.40 6.67
C ILE A 291 -4.00 16.95 6.27
N ASP A 292 -3.50 17.97 6.98
CA ASP A 292 -2.18 18.54 6.72
C ASP A 292 -1.07 17.49 6.89
N TYR A 293 -1.04 16.80 8.03
CA TYR A 293 -0.03 15.80 8.33
C TYR A 293 -0.08 14.59 7.38
N TYR A 294 -1.27 14.08 7.05
CA TYR A 294 -1.38 13.03 6.04
C TYR A 294 -0.94 13.53 4.66
N SER A 295 -1.27 14.77 4.28
CA SER A 295 -0.87 15.35 2.98
C SER A 295 0.65 15.49 2.89
N ARG A 296 1.31 15.88 3.99
CA ARG A 296 2.78 15.89 4.12
C ARG A 296 3.34 14.49 3.95
N ALA A 297 2.79 13.49 4.65
CA ALA A 297 3.22 12.10 4.51
C ALA A 297 3.08 11.56 3.08
N VAL A 298 1.98 11.87 2.36
CA VAL A 298 1.84 11.52 0.93
C VAL A 298 2.88 12.23 0.07
N THR A 299 3.12 13.52 0.33
CA THR A 299 4.19 14.29 -0.35
C THR A 299 5.57 13.66 -0.09
N TYR A 300 5.73 13.02 1.06
CA TYR A 300 6.92 12.25 1.44
C TYR A 300 6.94 10.82 0.86
N GLY A 301 5.96 10.45 0.04
CA GLY A 301 5.88 9.14 -0.63
C GLY A 301 5.21 8.05 0.20
N TYR A 302 4.57 8.38 1.33
CA TYR A 302 3.87 7.42 2.16
C TYR A 302 2.46 7.17 1.65
N GLY A 303 2.30 6.10 0.87
CA GLY A 303 1.03 5.68 0.28
C GLY A 303 -0.13 5.53 1.28
N PRO A 304 0.05 4.91 2.46
CA PRO A 304 -1.06 4.68 3.41
C PRO A 304 -1.77 5.96 3.85
N SER A 305 -1.05 7.09 3.98
CA SER A 305 -1.68 8.39 4.28
C SER A 305 -2.63 8.86 3.19
N GLY A 306 -2.39 8.50 1.92
CA GLY A 306 -3.29 8.81 0.82
C GLY A 306 -4.58 8.00 0.91
N THR A 307 -4.49 6.75 1.36
CA THR A 307 -5.66 5.93 1.68
C THR A 307 -6.47 6.54 2.81
N GLU A 308 -5.83 6.96 3.91
CA GLU A 308 -6.53 7.58 5.04
C GLU A 308 -7.19 8.91 4.66
N LEU A 309 -6.52 9.75 3.87
CA LEU A 309 -7.15 10.94 3.28
C LEU A 309 -8.37 10.56 2.43
N GLY A 310 -8.23 9.58 1.54
CA GLY A 310 -9.34 9.11 0.72
C GLY A 310 -10.54 8.66 1.56
N LYS A 311 -10.32 7.86 2.62
CA LYS A 311 -11.36 7.43 3.56
C LYS A 311 -12.01 8.62 4.29
N LEU A 312 -11.20 9.56 4.76
CA LEU A 312 -11.69 10.74 5.49
C LEU A 312 -12.59 11.60 4.59
N PHE A 313 -12.13 11.94 3.39
CA PHE A 313 -12.91 12.69 2.41
C PHE A 313 -14.15 11.91 1.94
N PHE A 314 -14.05 10.58 1.80
CA PHE A 314 -15.20 9.75 1.47
C PHE A 314 -16.25 9.82 2.58
N LYS A 315 -15.85 9.73 3.84
CA LYS A 315 -16.76 9.88 4.99
C LYS A 315 -17.42 11.26 5.00
N MET A 316 -16.68 12.33 4.73
CA MET A 316 -17.22 13.70 4.60
C MET A 316 -18.27 13.80 3.48
N SER A 317 -18.16 13.00 2.41
CA SER A 317 -19.16 12.99 1.32
C SER A 317 -20.52 12.39 1.73
N THR A 318 -20.55 11.61 2.82
CA THR A 318 -21.75 10.93 3.30
C THR A 318 -22.26 11.44 4.65
N ASP A 319 -21.39 12.06 5.44
CA ASP A 319 -21.66 12.52 6.81
C ASP A 319 -21.71 14.06 6.85
N GLU A 320 -22.91 14.61 7.03
CA GLU A 320 -23.13 16.06 7.14
C GLU A 320 -22.57 16.66 8.43
N GLY A 321 -22.73 15.96 9.57
CA GLY A 321 -22.25 16.48 10.86
C GLY A 321 -20.73 16.62 10.89
N LEU A 322 -20.00 15.74 10.19
CA LEU A 322 -18.55 15.83 10.06
C LEU A 322 -18.10 17.03 9.21
N ARG A 323 -18.92 17.48 8.26
CA ARG A 323 -18.67 18.70 7.46
C ARG A 323 -18.96 19.97 8.25
N GLU A 324 -20.00 19.99 9.08
CA GLU A 324 -20.38 21.14 9.91
C GLU A 324 -19.30 21.48 10.97
N ASN A 325 -18.53 20.49 11.41
CA ASN A 325 -17.43 20.67 12.36
C ASN A 325 -16.14 21.23 11.73
N LEU A 326 -16.08 21.40 10.41
CA LEU A 326 -14.92 21.98 9.73
C LEU A 326 -14.97 23.52 9.77
N PRO A 327 -13.81 24.20 9.82
CA PRO A 327 -13.78 25.66 9.83
C PRO A 327 -14.38 26.23 8.54
N SER A 328 -15.55 26.85 8.66
CA SER A 328 -16.32 27.44 7.55
C SER A 328 -15.61 28.59 6.83
N SER A 329 -14.58 29.18 7.43
CA SER A 329 -13.75 30.22 6.83
C SER A 329 -12.65 29.71 5.90
N ASN A 330 -12.39 28.39 5.87
CA ASN A 330 -11.35 27.82 5.03
C ASN A 330 -11.93 27.43 3.66
N SER A 331 -11.52 28.15 2.62
CA SER A 331 -11.94 27.91 1.23
C SER A 331 -11.52 26.55 0.66
N ALA A 332 -10.69 25.78 1.38
CA ALA A 332 -10.35 24.41 1.03
C ALA A 332 -11.50 23.41 1.27
N TYR A 333 -12.54 23.80 2.02
CA TYR A 333 -13.68 22.94 2.32
C TYR A 333 -14.92 23.39 1.55
N SER A 334 -15.69 22.41 1.06
CA SER A 334 -16.87 22.63 0.23
C SER A 334 -18.15 22.42 1.03
N SER A 335 -19.26 23.00 0.60
CA SER A 335 -20.59 22.59 1.07
C SER A 335 -21.16 21.42 0.27
N ASP A 336 -20.67 21.15 -0.93
CA ASP A 336 -21.18 20.08 -1.81
C ASP A 336 -20.55 18.72 -1.45
N PRO A 337 -21.34 17.73 -0.98
CA PRO A 337 -20.83 16.38 -0.70
C PRO A 337 -20.11 15.73 -1.88
N LYS A 338 -20.50 16.06 -3.12
CA LYS A 338 -19.88 15.48 -4.34
C LYS A 338 -18.43 15.91 -4.51
N GLU A 339 -18.07 17.12 -4.09
CA GLU A 339 -16.69 17.59 -4.16
C GLU A 339 -15.79 16.75 -3.25
N TYR A 340 -16.26 16.41 -2.04
CA TYR A 340 -15.55 15.49 -1.14
C TYR A 340 -15.37 14.10 -1.73
N LEU A 341 -16.39 13.54 -2.41
CA LEU A 341 -16.26 12.25 -3.09
C LEU A 341 -15.19 12.31 -4.20
N MET A 342 -15.15 13.39 -4.98
CA MET A 342 -14.12 13.59 -6.01
C MET A 342 -12.72 13.74 -5.40
N THR A 343 -12.60 14.46 -4.28
CA THR A 343 -11.35 14.56 -3.53
C THR A 343 -10.90 13.20 -2.97
N ALA A 344 -11.84 12.40 -2.46
CA ALA A 344 -11.58 11.05 -1.99
C ALA A 344 -11.00 10.16 -3.10
N ILE A 345 -11.65 10.16 -4.27
CA ILE A 345 -11.19 9.43 -5.45
C ILE A 345 -9.80 9.90 -5.87
N SER A 346 -9.52 11.21 -5.85
CA SER A 346 -8.20 11.74 -6.18
C SER A 346 -7.11 11.23 -5.23
N TRP A 347 -7.39 11.17 -3.93
CA TRP A 347 -6.45 10.63 -2.94
C TRP A 347 -6.26 9.13 -3.07
N PHE A 348 -7.35 8.38 -3.31
CA PHE A 348 -7.21 6.96 -3.60
C PHE A 348 -6.43 6.71 -4.90
N ASP A 349 -6.65 7.50 -5.96
CA ASP A 349 -5.89 7.36 -7.22
C ASP A 349 -4.39 7.60 -6.96
N LYS A 350 -4.04 8.63 -6.17
CA LYS A 350 -2.64 8.86 -5.74
C LYS A 350 -2.06 7.67 -4.97
N ALA A 351 -2.79 7.15 -3.98
CA ALA A 351 -2.35 5.98 -3.20
C ALA A 351 -2.26 4.70 -4.06
N ALA A 352 -3.14 4.55 -5.04
CA ALA A 352 -3.13 3.45 -6.00
C ALA A 352 -1.91 3.50 -6.91
N THR A 353 -1.40 4.70 -7.28
CA THR A 353 -0.17 4.81 -8.10
C THR A 353 1.07 4.24 -7.40
N VAL A 354 1.11 4.26 -6.07
CA VAL A 354 2.17 3.64 -5.27
C VAL A 354 1.83 2.22 -4.83
N THR A 355 0.76 1.65 -5.41
CA THR A 355 0.23 0.30 -5.21
C THR A 355 -0.17 0.02 -3.76
N GLU A 356 -0.85 0.95 -3.10
CA GLU A 356 -1.52 0.64 -1.84
C GLU A 356 -2.80 -0.17 -2.11
N TRP A 357 -2.82 -1.41 -1.61
CA TRP A 357 -3.88 -2.38 -1.89
C TRP A 357 -5.27 -1.89 -1.45
N GLU A 358 -5.35 -1.20 -0.32
CA GLU A 358 -6.63 -0.74 0.22
C GLU A 358 -7.22 0.39 -0.63
N ALA A 359 -6.39 1.28 -1.15
CA ALA A 359 -6.84 2.31 -2.10
C ALA A 359 -7.31 1.70 -3.42
N LEU A 360 -6.59 0.71 -3.95
CA LEU A 360 -7.00 -0.05 -5.14
C LEU A 360 -8.38 -0.72 -4.92
N GLN A 361 -8.56 -1.35 -3.77
CA GLN A 361 -9.81 -2.00 -3.40
C GLN A 361 -10.97 -1.00 -3.32
N LEU A 362 -10.77 0.13 -2.62
CA LEU A 362 -11.81 1.15 -2.43
C LEU A 362 -12.20 1.79 -3.76
N LEU A 363 -11.25 2.08 -4.65
CA LEU A 363 -11.55 2.53 -6.01
C LEU A 363 -12.31 1.47 -6.79
N GLY A 364 -11.89 0.20 -6.71
CA GLY A 364 -12.58 -0.91 -7.33
C GLY A 364 -14.05 -0.96 -6.90
N MET A 365 -14.33 -0.79 -5.60
CA MET A 365 -15.69 -0.74 -5.07
C MET A 365 -16.48 0.47 -5.57
N ILE A 366 -15.85 1.64 -5.72
CA ILE A 366 -16.49 2.85 -6.25
C ILE A 366 -16.88 2.66 -7.72
N TYR A 367 -15.95 2.20 -8.56
CA TYR A 367 -16.22 1.94 -9.98
C TYR A 367 -17.17 0.75 -10.20
N GLY A 368 -17.13 -0.25 -9.32
CA GLY A 368 -18.03 -1.41 -9.35
C GLY A 368 -19.44 -1.12 -8.83
N SER A 369 -19.72 0.08 -8.32
CA SER A 369 -21.03 0.45 -7.78
C SER A 369 -21.76 1.48 -8.64
N GLN A 370 -23.06 1.25 -8.85
CA GLN A 370 -23.92 2.16 -9.60
C GLN A 370 -24.24 3.45 -8.83
N ASN A 371 -23.99 3.47 -7.52
CA ASN A 371 -24.43 4.55 -6.63
C ASN A 371 -23.65 5.85 -6.79
N PHE A 372 -22.46 5.80 -7.38
CA PHE A 372 -21.55 6.95 -7.48
C PHE A 372 -21.58 7.65 -8.85
N GLY A 373 -22.36 7.14 -9.81
CA GLY A 373 -22.42 7.69 -11.17
C GLY A 373 -21.13 7.52 -11.99
N LEU A 374 -20.18 6.72 -11.49
CA LEU A 374 -18.89 6.40 -12.11
C LEU A 374 -18.79 4.91 -12.50
N TYR A 375 -19.93 4.24 -12.63
CA TYR A 375 -19.99 2.79 -12.81
C TYR A 375 -19.22 2.31 -14.05
N ASP A 376 -18.18 1.51 -13.82
CA ASP A 376 -17.27 0.95 -14.82
C ASP A 376 -16.71 -0.39 -14.30
N LEU A 377 -17.33 -1.50 -14.73
CA LEU A 377 -16.93 -2.83 -14.31
C LEU A 377 -15.57 -3.27 -14.84
N GLU A 378 -15.12 -2.74 -15.97
CA GLU A 378 -13.80 -3.07 -16.53
C GLU A 378 -12.71 -2.44 -15.67
N ARG A 379 -12.88 -1.15 -15.34
CA ARG A 379 -11.98 -0.46 -14.41
C ARG A 379 -12.03 -1.10 -13.02
N SER A 380 -13.21 -1.46 -12.53
CA SER A 380 -13.39 -2.19 -11.27
C SER A 380 -12.64 -3.50 -11.27
N GLN A 381 -12.73 -4.29 -12.35
CA GLN A 381 -12.02 -5.56 -12.47
C GLN A 381 -10.50 -5.34 -12.40
N ASN A 382 -9.95 -4.45 -13.23
CA ASN A 382 -8.50 -4.19 -13.26
C ASN A 382 -7.96 -3.79 -11.88
N LEU A 383 -8.73 -3.00 -11.12
CA LEU A 383 -8.37 -2.59 -9.76
C LEU A 383 -8.40 -3.77 -8.78
N PHE A 384 -9.38 -4.67 -8.88
CA PHE A 384 -9.44 -5.87 -8.03
C PHE A 384 -8.41 -6.93 -8.40
N GLU A 385 -8.01 -7.03 -9.67
CA GLU A 385 -6.86 -7.83 -10.10
C GLU A 385 -5.58 -7.31 -9.44
N LEU A 386 -5.31 -6.01 -9.54
CA LEU A 386 -4.17 -5.38 -8.85
C LEU A 386 -4.25 -5.55 -7.34
N THR A 387 -5.43 -5.41 -6.74
CA THR A 387 -5.65 -5.66 -5.32
C THR A 387 -5.30 -7.10 -4.96
N LEU A 388 -5.77 -8.09 -5.72
CA LEU A 388 -5.48 -9.51 -5.51
C LEU A 388 -3.97 -9.77 -5.56
N ILE A 389 -3.30 -9.22 -6.57
CA ILE A 389 -1.86 -9.36 -6.81
C ILE A 389 -1.06 -8.75 -5.66
N VAL A 390 -1.32 -7.49 -5.30
CA VAL A 390 -0.56 -6.75 -4.28
C VAL A 390 -0.84 -7.25 -2.86
N SER A 391 -2.06 -7.74 -2.60
CA SER A 391 -2.45 -8.32 -1.29
C SER A 391 -2.04 -9.79 -1.11
N ASN A 392 -1.46 -10.41 -2.14
CA ASN A 392 -1.21 -11.85 -2.18
C ASN A 392 -2.46 -12.67 -1.81
N GLY A 393 -3.56 -12.42 -2.54
CA GLY A 393 -4.80 -13.20 -2.48
C GLY A 393 -5.80 -12.80 -1.39
N ARG A 394 -5.36 -12.11 -0.32
CA ARG A 394 -6.16 -11.95 0.91
C ARG A 394 -7.35 -11.00 0.80
N GLN A 395 -7.21 -9.89 0.07
CA GLN A 395 -8.22 -8.82 0.07
C GLN A 395 -8.94 -8.65 -1.29
N GLY A 396 -8.38 -9.15 -2.39
CA GLY A 396 -8.93 -8.95 -3.74
C GLY A 396 -9.85 -10.05 -4.27
N PHE A 397 -9.73 -11.29 -3.77
CA PHE A 397 -10.39 -12.46 -4.37
C PHE A 397 -11.91 -12.34 -4.45
N GLU A 398 -12.55 -12.05 -3.33
CA GLU A 398 -14.01 -12.00 -3.26
C GLU A 398 -14.59 -10.91 -4.18
N PHE A 399 -13.99 -9.72 -4.16
CA PHE A 399 -14.43 -8.59 -4.97
C PHE A 399 -14.21 -8.83 -6.46
N LEU A 400 -13.10 -9.45 -6.84
CA LEU A 400 -12.83 -9.83 -8.22
C LEU A 400 -13.85 -10.87 -8.71
N CYS A 401 -14.12 -11.91 -7.93
CA CYS A 401 -15.12 -12.92 -8.27
C CYS A 401 -16.51 -12.32 -8.45
N ARG A 402 -16.93 -11.40 -7.57
CA ARG A 402 -18.20 -10.67 -7.70
C ARG A 402 -18.25 -9.82 -8.97
N THR A 403 -17.15 -9.12 -9.28
CA THR A 403 -17.05 -8.27 -10.47
C THR A 403 -17.09 -9.08 -11.76
N LEU A 404 -16.33 -10.18 -11.83
CA LEU A 404 -16.33 -11.11 -12.96
C LEU A 404 -17.71 -11.76 -13.13
N SER A 405 -18.37 -12.14 -12.04
CA SER A 405 -19.73 -12.68 -12.08
C SER A 405 -20.74 -11.68 -12.64
N ALA A 406 -20.64 -10.40 -12.23
CA ALA A 406 -21.48 -9.33 -12.78
C ALA A 406 -21.22 -9.11 -14.28
N ARG A 407 -19.95 -9.13 -14.70
CA ARG A 407 -19.58 -9.04 -16.12
C ARG A 407 -20.11 -10.22 -16.93
N ARG A 408 -20.01 -11.45 -16.40
CA ARG A 408 -20.57 -12.66 -17.01
C ARG A 408 -22.06 -12.48 -17.32
N THR A 409 -22.84 -11.98 -16.36
CA THR A 409 -24.27 -11.73 -16.57
C THR A 409 -24.52 -10.74 -17.70
N LEU A 410 -23.76 -9.63 -17.75
CA LEU A 410 -23.91 -8.64 -18.82
C LEU A 410 -23.55 -9.20 -20.20
N ILE A 411 -22.51 -10.03 -20.29
CA ILE A 411 -22.12 -10.71 -21.54
C ILE A 411 -23.23 -11.66 -21.99
N ALA A 412 -23.79 -12.46 -21.07
CA ALA A 412 -24.89 -13.37 -21.38
C ALA A 412 -26.14 -12.61 -21.86
N GLU A 413 -26.50 -11.50 -21.22
CA GLU A 413 -27.60 -10.63 -21.66
C GLU A 413 -27.35 -10.00 -23.03
N GLU A 414 -26.10 -9.70 -23.37
CA GLU A 414 -25.73 -9.15 -24.67
C GLU A 414 -25.80 -10.20 -25.77
N LEU A 415 -25.29 -11.42 -25.52
CA LEU A 415 -25.40 -12.55 -26.43
C LEU A 415 -26.87 -12.94 -26.67
N ALA A 416 -27.68 -13.04 -25.62
CA ALA A 416 -29.10 -13.34 -25.74
C ALA A 416 -29.85 -12.29 -26.57
N ARG A 417 -29.47 -11.00 -26.45
CA ARG A 417 -30.02 -9.93 -27.32
C ARG A 417 -29.62 -10.11 -28.78
N GLN A 418 -28.35 -10.45 -29.04
CA GLN A 418 -27.86 -10.70 -30.39
C GLN A 418 -28.56 -11.91 -31.03
N GLU A 419 -28.77 -13.00 -30.28
CA GLU A 419 -29.47 -14.20 -30.71
C GLU A 419 -30.97 -13.96 -30.97
N ALA A 420 -31.62 -13.11 -30.18
CA ALA A 420 -33.01 -12.70 -30.37
C ALA A 420 -33.24 -11.82 -31.62
N GLY A 421 -32.22 -11.64 -32.48
CA GLY A 421 -32.30 -10.79 -33.66
C GLY A 421 -32.39 -9.29 -33.35
N ALA A 422 -32.22 -8.92 -32.08
CA ALA A 422 -32.02 -7.53 -31.71
C ALA A 422 -30.57 -7.15 -32.03
N GLY A 423 -30.34 -6.70 -33.26
CA GLY A 423 -29.13 -5.95 -33.59
C GLY A 423 -28.97 -4.76 -32.63
N PRO A 424 -27.76 -4.18 -32.50
CA PRO A 424 -27.59 -3.00 -31.66
C PRO A 424 -28.60 -1.93 -32.08
N SER A 425 -29.53 -1.59 -31.20
CA SER A 425 -30.67 -0.71 -31.52
C SER A 425 -30.18 0.72 -31.70
N ASP A 426 -29.74 1.06 -32.91
CA ASP A 426 -29.21 2.37 -33.26
C ASP A 426 -29.52 2.80 -34.71
N VAL A 427 -30.60 2.28 -35.32
CA VAL A 427 -31.20 2.88 -36.52
C VAL A 427 -32.47 3.62 -36.11
N GLN A 428 -32.44 4.94 -36.30
CA GLN A 428 -33.56 5.82 -36.01
C GLN A 428 -34.63 5.68 -37.10
N GLU A 429 -35.89 5.49 -36.71
CA GLU A 429 -37.00 5.35 -37.65
C GLU A 429 -37.19 6.62 -38.49
N ILE A 430 -37.23 6.44 -39.81
CA ILE A 430 -37.58 7.48 -40.79
C ILE A 430 -38.93 7.09 -41.37
N ASP A 431 -39.90 7.99 -41.32
CA ASP A 431 -41.22 7.71 -41.88
C ASP A 431 -41.22 7.72 -43.42
N SER A 432 -42.31 7.26 -44.03
CA SER A 432 -42.44 7.17 -45.50
C SER A 432 -42.37 8.51 -46.22
N THR A 433 -42.46 9.64 -45.50
CA THR A 433 -42.33 11.00 -46.03
C THR A 433 -40.91 11.56 -45.90
N GLY A 434 -40.00 10.81 -45.26
CA GLY A 434 -38.62 11.21 -45.02
C GLY A 434 -38.43 12.13 -43.81
N LEU A 435 -39.46 12.27 -42.96
CA LEU A 435 -39.40 13.02 -41.70
C LEU A 435 -38.91 12.11 -40.57
N LYS A 436 -38.09 12.67 -39.68
CA LYS A 436 -37.40 11.93 -38.62
C LYS A 436 -38.06 12.17 -37.27
N THR A 437 -38.06 11.14 -36.42
CA THR A 437 -38.45 11.25 -34.99
C THR A 437 -37.22 11.62 -34.15
N CYS A 438 -37.34 12.05 -32.89
CA CYS A 438 -36.16 12.33 -32.05
C CYS A 438 -35.54 11.04 -31.52
N ALA A 439 -34.20 10.91 -31.51
CA ALA A 439 -33.53 9.69 -31.06
C ALA A 439 -33.48 9.49 -29.53
N ALA A 440 -33.89 10.47 -28.73
CA ALA A 440 -33.87 10.36 -27.26
C ALA A 440 -35.06 9.52 -26.77
N ASN A 441 -34.81 8.57 -25.86
CA ASN A 441 -35.80 7.57 -25.41
C ASN A 441 -37.10 8.18 -24.82
N ASN A 442 -37.04 9.38 -24.26
CA ASN A 442 -38.19 10.05 -23.62
C ASN A 442 -38.67 11.28 -24.41
N CYS A 443 -38.48 11.31 -25.72
CA CYS A 443 -38.89 12.43 -26.57
C CYS A 443 -39.64 11.96 -27.83
N ASN A 444 -40.92 12.29 -27.91
CA ASN A 444 -41.79 11.88 -29.02
C ASN A 444 -41.93 12.94 -30.13
N MET A 445 -41.02 13.92 -30.17
CA MET A 445 -41.04 14.99 -31.17
C MET A 445 -40.69 14.46 -32.57
N LYS A 446 -41.41 14.94 -33.58
CA LYS A 446 -41.20 14.61 -35.01
C LYS A 446 -40.87 15.88 -35.80
N GLU A 447 -40.01 15.77 -36.81
CA GLU A 447 -39.70 16.88 -37.72
C GLU A 447 -40.98 17.39 -38.39
N THR A 448 -41.16 18.71 -38.41
CA THR A 448 -42.26 19.35 -39.16
C THR A 448 -41.82 19.78 -40.54
N LYS A 449 -40.52 20.00 -40.71
CA LYS A 449 -39.83 20.25 -41.97
C LYS A 449 -38.63 19.32 -42.09
N LYS A 450 -38.36 18.86 -43.31
CA LYS A 450 -37.25 17.96 -43.58
C LYS A 450 -35.92 18.60 -43.15
N ASP A 451 -35.12 17.84 -42.41
CA ASP A 451 -33.77 18.21 -41.93
C ASP A 451 -33.73 19.34 -40.87
N GLU A 452 -34.83 19.51 -40.12
CA GLU A 452 -34.93 20.41 -38.98
C GLU A 452 -34.11 19.92 -37.76
N PHE A 453 -33.96 18.61 -37.58
CA PHE A 453 -33.26 18.06 -36.40
C PHE A 453 -31.75 18.06 -36.55
N GLN A 454 -31.06 18.34 -35.44
CA GLN A 454 -29.60 18.36 -35.38
C GLN A 454 -29.04 16.95 -35.36
N ARG A 455 -28.11 16.65 -36.27
CA ARG A 455 -27.42 15.35 -36.33
C ARG A 455 -26.29 15.27 -35.31
N CYS A 456 -26.04 14.06 -34.81
CA CYS A 456 -24.87 13.77 -33.99
C CYS A 456 -23.57 14.05 -34.78
N ALA A 457 -22.66 14.84 -34.21
CA ALA A 457 -21.44 15.25 -34.90
C ALA A 457 -20.46 14.09 -35.14
N GLY A 458 -20.41 13.11 -34.22
CA GLY A 458 -19.53 11.95 -34.33
C GLY A 458 -20.05 10.92 -35.32
N CYS A 459 -21.17 10.25 -35.01
CA CYS A 459 -21.66 9.12 -35.81
C CYS A 459 -22.45 9.55 -37.04
N LYS A 460 -23.04 10.75 -37.05
CA LYS A 460 -23.95 11.28 -38.07
C LYS A 460 -25.19 10.41 -38.37
N LYS A 461 -25.47 9.40 -37.53
CA LYS A 461 -26.58 8.45 -37.69
C LYS A 461 -27.81 8.78 -36.84
N LYS A 462 -27.64 9.56 -35.75
CA LYS A 462 -28.74 9.99 -34.87
C LYS A 462 -29.07 11.47 -35.04
N PHE A 463 -30.34 11.82 -34.89
CA PHE A 463 -30.93 13.15 -35.03
C PHE A 463 -31.73 13.53 -33.78
N TYR A 464 -31.58 14.76 -33.32
CA TYR A 464 -32.17 15.25 -32.08
C TYR A 464 -32.92 16.56 -32.30
N CYS A 465 -34.10 16.69 -31.69
CA CYS A 465 -34.89 17.92 -31.71
C CYS A 465 -34.25 19.05 -30.89
N SER A 466 -33.37 18.72 -29.94
CA SER A 466 -32.67 19.67 -29.10
C SER A 466 -31.30 19.14 -28.64
N ARG A 467 -30.41 20.06 -28.24
CA ARG A 467 -29.12 19.72 -27.65
C ARG A 467 -29.25 18.96 -26.32
N LEU A 468 -30.30 19.24 -25.54
CA LEU A 468 -30.56 18.55 -24.28
C LEU A 468 -30.90 17.07 -24.51
N CYS A 469 -31.78 16.79 -25.49
CA CYS A 469 -32.10 15.42 -25.90
C CYS A 469 -30.86 14.65 -26.38
N GLN A 470 -29.98 15.32 -27.12
CA GLN A 470 -28.70 14.73 -27.54
C GLN A 470 -27.80 14.37 -26.36
N VAL A 471 -27.64 15.27 -25.39
CA VAL A 471 -26.75 15.04 -24.23
C VAL A 471 -27.29 13.91 -23.35
N ASN A 472 -28.60 13.85 -23.14
CA ASN A 472 -29.21 12.80 -22.32
C ASN A 472 -29.10 11.43 -22.99
N ASP A 473 -29.47 11.33 -24.28
CA ASP A 473 -29.31 10.09 -25.05
C ASP A 473 -27.84 9.66 -25.16
N TRP A 474 -26.92 10.62 -25.30
CA TRP A 474 -25.48 10.36 -25.29
C TRP A 474 -25.02 9.71 -23.98
N LYS A 475 -25.38 10.31 -22.84
CA LYS A 475 -24.99 9.81 -21.52
C LYS A 475 -25.59 8.43 -21.22
N GLU A 476 -26.83 8.21 -21.62
CA GLU A 476 -27.57 6.99 -21.29
C GLU A 476 -27.18 5.80 -22.18
N ARG A 477 -27.03 6.01 -23.48
CA ARG A 477 -26.85 4.88 -24.42
C ARG A 477 -25.97 5.15 -25.63
N HIS A 478 -26.03 6.36 -26.20
CA HIS A 478 -25.42 6.61 -27.50
C HIS A 478 -23.89 6.76 -27.47
N LYS A 479 -23.30 7.12 -26.32
CA LYS A 479 -21.84 7.20 -26.15
C LYS A 479 -21.11 5.90 -26.54
N LYS A 480 -21.72 4.73 -26.31
CA LYS A 480 -21.11 3.42 -26.59
C LYS A 480 -20.91 3.16 -28.10
N ASN A 481 -21.77 3.75 -28.92
CA ASN A 481 -21.86 3.42 -30.35
C ASN A 481 -21.44 4.58 -31.27
N CYS A 482 -21.12 5.75 -30.72
CA CYS A 482 -20.65 6.90 -31.48
C CYS A 482 -19.12 6.98 -31.46
N LYS A 483 -18.48 6.42 -32.49
CA LYS A 483 -17.03 6.46 -32.68
C LYS A 483 -16.56 7.84 -33.18
N LYS A 484 -16.59 8.85 -32.31
CA LYS A 484 -15.75 10.05 -32.24
C LYS A 484 -16.32 11.03 -31.22
#